data_AF-A0A956WVD1-F1
#
_entry.id   AF-A0A956WVD1-F1
#
_cell.length_a   1.000
_cell.length_b   1.000
_cell.length_c   1.000
_cell.angle_alpha   90.00
_cell.angle_beta   90.00
_cell.angle_gamma   90.00
#
_symmetry.space_group_name_H-M   'P 1'
#
loop_
_entity.id
_entity.type
_entity.pdbx_description
1 polymer ?
#
loop_
_entity_poly.entity_id
_entity_poly.type
_entity_poly.pdbx_seq_one_letter_code
_entity_poly.pdbx_strand_id
1 'polypeptide(L)'
;MNFWTGLILGIIIGWLVEWLIDWLFWRRDAEEAQQADLVAEERLAAVEPNQAWEDRLANAEQDYQTRLRAVEADWQNRLNLNEQQWQSQFVALEDENRSLRAQVAGPALGLAAASPVMAALEGNEALDLPDEAIFIDEAVIGDLAEEDTNLERLVFDDFDQARDFGELGDIDDDLAERFHLAGVDSIDTLAAADPTILSVATGLERDETESWIDRAAAALPSIETTAAAPAAAPRDDLVRVHGIGPKYAAVLAEAGILSFDDLAQTTPDQLRDIIKPSVMQQINFDSWVGQAVALAHTRSNRAGDDLTQLEGIGPVYAAKLRERGITTFADLAATDEATLSEIVGAPAWRRINYGEWITQAQLAAGGDAIALHELQSRLFRRSGDNLNLIRGMGERSATALQAAGITTFAGLAESTPQQLDEILRGAGVRGGFDYEAWIDEAASRAAGKRIPATRARTIQIVPCPQDLSAVSGIGPVFEERLYAAGVGSYWALAELSDEALTAILDAQSFQDVDLGAIKASAMQLAAETDSLGRRWDGTPPDDFDRLPGIGEVYERRLYEAGICTYAAMAAATPERLADICRAPAMRTPDYLAWIATAAQLAAGRSD
;
A
#
# COMPACT_ATOMS: atom_id res chain seq x y z
N MET A 1 -88.13 -35.71 -40.83
CA MET A 1 -87.73 -34.80 -39.74
C MET A 1 -87.82 -33.38 -40.26
N ASN A 2 -88.51 -32.49 -39.54
CA ASN A 2 -88.62 -31.09 -39.96
C ASN A 2 -87.24 -30.42 -39.87
N PHE A 3 -86.87 -29.62 -40.87
CA PHE A 3 -85.59 -28.90 -40.90
C PHE A 3 -85.28 -28.19 -39.56
N TRP A 4 -86.30 -27.58 -38.96
CA TRP A 4 -86.24 -26.94 -37.65
C TRP A 4 -85.84 -27.85 -36.49
N THR A 5 -86.24 -29.13 -36.52
CA THR A 5 -85.84 -30.10 -35.48
C THR A 5 -84.36 -30.45 -35.55
N GLY A 6 -83.77 -30.49 -36.76
CA GLY A 6 -82.33 -30.71 -36.92
C GLY A 6 -81.49 -29.52 -36.46
N LEU A 7 -81.97 -28.29 -36.77
CA LEU A 7 -81.28 -27.06 -36.38
C LEU A 7 -81.28 -26.85 -34.86
N ILE A 8 -82.42 -27.05 -34.20
CA ILE A 8 -82.53 -26.94 -32.73
C ILE A 8 -81.68 -28.02 -32.04
N LEU A 9 -81.70 -29.26 -32.55
CA LEU A 9 -80.89 -30.34 -32.00
C LEU A 9 -79.39 -30.05 -32.13
N GLY A 10 -78.94 -29.50 -33.26
CA GLY A 10 -77.55 -29.09 -33.46
C GLY A 10 -77.09 -28.01 -32.48
N ILE A 11 -77.93 -27.01 -32.21
CA ILE A 11 -77.62 -25.93 -31.24
C ILE A 11 -77.52 -26.49 -29.82
N ILE A 12 -78.44 -27.37 -29.41
CA ILE A 12 -78.41 -27.98 -28.07
C ILE A 12 -77.17 -28.86 -27.88
N ILE A 13 -76.81 -29.64 -28.90
CA ILE A 13 -75.61 -30.48 -28.86
C ILE A 13 -74.35 -29.61 -28.81
N GLY A 14 -74.26 -28.57 -29.63
CA GLY A 14 -73.13 -27.62 -29.60
C GLY A 14 -72.98 -26.97 -28.23
N TRP A 15 -74.08 -26.51 -27.65
CA TRP A 15 -74.08 -25.89 -26.32
C TRP A 15 -73.67 -26.87 -25.21
N LEU A 16 -74.12 -28.13 -25.28
CA LEU A 16 -73.73 -29.17 -24.32
C LEU A 16 -72.25 -29.54 -24.43
N VAL A 17 -71.68 -29.56 -25.64
CA VAL A 17 -70.26 -29.86 -25.86
C VAL A 17 -69.41 -28.72 -25.31
N GLU A 18 -69.79 -27.47 -25.58
CA GLU A 18 -69.09 -26.29 -25.07
C GLU A 18 -69.13 -26.25 -23.53
N TRP A 19 -70.31 -26.49 -22.94
CA TRP A 19 -70.48 -26.59 -21.49
C TRP A 19 -69.65 -27.73 -20.87
N LEU A 20 -69.54 -28.88 -21.55
CA LEU A 20 -68.76 -30.01 -21.08
C LEU A 20 -67.25 -29.74 -21.09
N ILE A 21 -66.76 -29.01 -22.11
CA ILE A 21 -65.35 -28.58 -22.20
C ILE A 21 -65.04 -27.60 -21.08
N ASP A 22 -65.88 -26.60 -20.86
CA ASP A 22 -65.70 -25.61 -19.80
C ASP A 22 -65.73 -26.25 -18.41
N TRP A 23 -66.67 -27.19 -18.19
CA TRP A 23 -66.79 -27.94 -16.94
C TRP A 23 -65.60 -28.88 -16.67
N LEU A 24 -65.06 -29.54 -17.68
CA LEU A 24 -63.88 -30.40 -17.54
C LEU A 24 -62.59 -29.62 -17.32
N PHE A 25 -62.46 -28.44 -17.95
CA PHE A 25 -61.28 -27.59 -17.81
C PHE A 25 -61.24 -26.90 -16.44
N TRP A 26 -62.34 -26.25 -16.04
CA TRP A 26 -62.40 -25.52 -14.76
C TRP A 26 -62.36 -26.42 -13.52
N ARG A 27 -62.82 -27.67 -13.61
CA ARG A 27 -62.78 -28.60 -12.49
C ARG A 27 -61.36 -29.08 -12.17
N ARG A 28 -60.48 -29.14 -13.17
CA ARG A 28 -59.08 -29.54 -12.96
C ARG A 28 -58.27 -28.41 -12.33
N ASP A 29 -58.51 -27.18 -12.75
CA ASP A 29 -57.81 -26.00 -12.23
C ASP A 29 -58.23 -25.64 -10.79
N ALA A 30 -59.45 -25.99 -10.37
CA ALA A 30 -59.95 -25.71 -9.01
C ALA A 30 -59.25 -26.55 -7.92
N GLU A 31 -58.91 -27.81 -8.21
CA GLU A 31 -58.18 -28.67 -7.25
C GLU A 31 -56.69 -28.27 -7.18
N GLU A 32 -56.08 -27.87 -8.31
CA GLU A 32 -54.71 -27.36 -8.36
C GLU A 32 -54.56 -26.01 -7.63
N ALA A 33 -55.54 -25.11 -7.74
CA ALA A 33 -55.55 -23.83 -7.02
C ALA A 33 -55.64 -24.02 -5.50
N GLN A 34 -56.50 -24.92 -5.01
CA GLN A 34 -56.59 -25.22 -3.58
C GLN A 34 -55.30 -25.86 -3.04
N GLN A 35 -54.64 -26.72 -3.82
CA GLN A 35 -53.35 -27.28 -3.43
C GLN A 35 -52.23 -26.24 -3.44
N ALA A 36 -52.25 -25.31 -4.41
CA ALA A 36 -51.30 -24.20 -4.46
C ALA A 36 -51.45 -23.25 -3.27
N ASP A 37 -52.68 -22.95 -2.84
CA ASP A 37 -52.95 -22.11 -1.68
C ASP A 37 -52.48 -22.78 -0.37
N LEU A 38 -52.71 -24.09 -0.20
CA LEU A 38 -52.23 -24.83 0.97
C LEU A 38 -50.69 -24.91 1.00
N VAL A 39 -50.05 -25.12 -0.15
CA VAL A 39 -48.58 -25.11 -0.28
C VAL A 39 -48.03 -23.70 -0.05
N ALA A 40 -48.75 -22.65 -0.45
CA ALA A 40 -48.37 -21.26 -0.18
C ALA A 40 -48.49 -20.93 1.32
N GLU A 41 -49.56 -21.35 1.99
CA GLU A 41 -49.70 -21.23 3.45
C GLU A 41 -48.63 -22.03 4.20
N GLU A 42 -48.32 -23.25 3.76
CA GLU A 42 -47.26 -24.09 4.36
C GLU A 42 -45.87 -23.48 4.12
N ARG A 43 -45.62 -22.89 2.94
CA ARG A 43 -44.40 -22.13 2.65
C ARG A 43 -44.29 -20.87 3.50
N LEU A 44 -45.39 -20.15 3.74
CA LEU A 44 -45.41 -18.98 4.63
C LEU A 44 -45.19 -19.38 6.10
N ALA A 45 -45.71 -20.52 6.54
CA ALA A 45 -45.43 -21.07 7.87
C ALA A 45 -43.96 -21.53 8.02
N ALA A 46 -43.32 -21.95 6.94
CA ALA A 46 -41.90 -22.32 6.90
C ALA A 46 -40.92 -21.12 6.82
N VAL A 47 -41.41 -19.87 6.88
CA VAL A 47 -40.61 -18.63 6.89
C VAL A 47 -40.17 -18.20 8.31
N GLU A 48 -40.44 -19.01 9.35
CA GLU A 48 -39.74 -18.92 10.64
C GLU A 48 -38.30 -19.53 10.69
N PRO A 49 -37.39 -19.20 9.73
CA PRO A 49 -35.96 -19.22 10.02
C PRO A 49 -35.30 -17.83 10.02
N ASN A 50 -36.02 -16.72 9.77
CA ASN A 50 -35.35 -15.40 9.67
C ASN A 50 -35.21 -14.63 10.99
N GLN A 51 -36.18 -14.71 11.92
CA GLN A 51 -36.11 -13.95 13.18
C GLN A 51 -34.95 -14.36 14.08
N ALA A 52 -34.70 -15.67 14.22
CA ALA A 52 -33.58 -16.16 15.03
C ALA A 52 -32.20 -15.81 14.44
N TRP A 53 -32.13 -15.54 13.14
CA TRP A 53 -30.91 -15.07 12.47
C TRP A 53 -30.78 -13.54 12.56
N GLU A 54 -31.87 -12.80 12.39
CA GLU A 54 -31.94 -11.35 12.62
C GLU A 54 -31.56 -11.00 14.07
N ASP A 55 -32.06 -11.75 15.05
CA ASP A 55 -31.70 -11.60 16.46
C ASP A 55 -30.22 -11.92 16.71
N ARG A 56 -29.66 -12.94 16.04
CA ARG A 56 -28.23 -13.27 16.14
C ARG A 56 -27.36 -12.20 15.50
N LEU A 57 -27.78 -11.64 14.38
CA LEU A 57 -27.10 -10.55 13.70
C LEU A 57 -27.12 -9.27 14.54
N ALA A 58 -28.28 -8.92 15.10
CA ALA A 58 -28.43 -7.77 15.99
C ALA A 58 -27.59 -7.91 17.26
N ASN A 59 -27.52 -9.10 17.85
CA ASN A 59 -26.66 -9.37 19.01
C ASN A 59 -25.16 -9.30 18.66
N ALA A 60 -24.76 -9.82 17.50
CA ALA A 60 -23.38 -9.74 17.03
C ALA A 60 -22.95 -8.29 16.77
N GLU A 61 -23.82 -7.50 16.14
CA GLU A 61 -23.60 -6.06 15.92
C GLU A 61 -23.48 -5.31 17.25
N GLN A 62 -24.36 -5.59 18.22
CA GLN A 62 -24.27 -4.97 19.55
C GLN A 62 -22.98 -5.34 20.29
N ASP A 63 -22.51 -6.59 20.20
CA ASP A 63 -21.25 -7.01 20.79
C ASP A 63 -20.06 -6.29 20.14
N TYR A 64 -20.07 -6.20 18.80
CA TYR A 64 -19.07 -5.44 18.05
C TYR A 64 -19.01 -3.97 18.48
N GLN A 65 -20.15 -3.29 18.50
CA GLN A 65 -20.26 -1.88 18.92
C GLN A 65 -19.84 -1.67 20.38
N THR A 66 -20.05 -2.66 21.24
CA THR A 66 -19.62 -2.60 22.64
C THR A 66 -18.11 -2.74 22.77
N ARG A 67 -17.49 -3.64 22.01
CA ARG A 67 -16.02 -3.78 21.97
C ARG A 67 -15.35 -2.56 21.40
N LEU A 68 -15.92 -1.96 20.35
CA LEU A 68 -15.40 -0.73 19.76
C LEU A 68 -15.35 0.41 20.77
N ARG A 69 -16.46 0.64 21.49
CA ARG A 69 -16.53 1.64 22.56
C ARG A 69 -15.56 1.36 23.71
N ALA A 70 -15.34 0.10 24.05
CA ALA A 70 -14.38 -0.27 25.08
C ALA A 70 -12.93 0.03 24.66
N VAL A 71 -12.58 -0.23 23.40
CA VAL A 71 -11.26 0.10 22.84
C VAL A 71 -11.07 1.60 22.76
N GLU A 72 -12.09 2.34 22.31
CA GLU A 72 -12.05 3.81 22.24
C GLU A 72 -11.90 4.44 23.64
N ALA A 73 -12.63 3.92 24.63
CA ALA A 73 -12.50 4.36 26.02
C ALA A 73 -11.11 4.04 26.61
N ASP A 74 -10.53 2.87 26.31
CA ASP A 74 -9.16 2.54 26.74
C ASP A 74 -8.14 3.50 26.11
N TRP A 75 -8.29 3.79 24.81
CA TRP A 75 -7.42 4.74 24.12
C TRP A 75 -7.53 6.16 24.69
N GLN A 76 -8.75 6.64 24.91
CA GLN A 76 -8.99 7.94 25.56
C GLN A 76 -8.38 7.99 26.96
N ASN A 77 -8.53 6.93 27.76
CA ASN A 77 -7.92 6.85 29.09
C ASN A 77 -6.39 6.93 29.03
N ARG A 78 -5.76 6.24 28.07
CA ARG A 78 -4.30 6.28 27.87
C ARG A 78 -3.84 7.66 27.44
N LEU A 79 -4.61 8.34 26.60
CA LEU A 79 -4.31 9.70 26.15
C LEU A 79 -4.40 10.70 27.30
N ASN A 80 -5.47 10.61 28.11
CA ASN A 80 -5.65 11.42 29.32
C ASN A 80 -4.54 11.18 30.35
N LEU A 81 -4.13 9.92 30.57
CA LEU A 81 -3.00 9.59 31.45
C LEU A 81 -1.69 10.19 30.95
N ASN A 82 -1.45 10.14 29.64
CA ASN A 82 -0.28 10.73 29.02
C ASN A 82 -0.28 12.26 29.21
N GLU A 83 -1.42 12.92 28.94
CA GLU A 83 -1.57 14.36 29.15
C GLU A 83 -1.34 14.77 30.61
N GLN A 84 -1.90 14.04 31.58
CA GLN A 84 -1.65 14.29 33.01
C GLN A 84 -0.17 14.13 33.37
N GLN A 85 0.51 13.13 32.81
CA GLN A 85 1.95 12.95 33.01
C GLN A 85 2.74 14.14 32.46
N TRP A 86 2.42 14.63 31.25
CA TRP A 86 3.04 15.83 30.69
C TRP A 86 2.80 17.08 31.53
N GLN A 87 1.57 17.31 31.97
CA GLN A 87 1.24 18.44 32.84
C GLN A 87 2.04 18.38 34.16
N SER A 88 2.18 17.20 34.76
CA SER A 88 2.97 17.03 35.98
C SER A 88 4.46 17.29 35.77
N GLN A 89 5.02 16.86 34.63
CA GLN A 89 6.42 17.11 34.28
C GLN A 89 6.68 18.58 34.00
N PHE A 90 5.74 19.26 33.33
CA PHE A 90 5.86 20.69 33.05
C PHE A 90 5.87 21.53 34.33
N VAL A 91 4.96 21.24 35.27
CA VAL A 91 4.94 21.90 36.58
C VAL A 91 6.24 21.64 37.36
N ALA A 92 6.75 20.40 37.34
CA ALA A 92 8.01 20.06 37.99
C ALA A 92 9.20 20.84 37.38
N LEU A 93 9.24 20.97 36.05
CA LEU A 93 10.25 21.75 35.35
C LEU A 93 10.15 23.25 35.66
N GLU A 94 8.94 23.79 35.75
CA GLU A 94 8.72 25.19 36.15
C GLU A 94 9.20 25.46 37.58
N ASP A 95 8.91 24.54 38.50
CA ASP A 95 9.37 24.61 39.88
C ASP A 95 10.90 24.53 39.97
N GLU A 96 11.52 23.63 39.21
CA GLU A 96 12.98 23.52 39.10
C GLU A 96 13.59 24.80 38.53
N ASN A 97 13.03 25.35 37.46
CA ASN A 97 13.50 26.59 36.84
C ASN A 97 13.34 27.79 37.79
N ARG A 98 12.24 27.85 38.54
CA ARG A 98 12.03 28.85 39.59
C ARG A 98 13.08 28.72 40.70
N SER A 99 13.40 27.49 41.10
CA SER A 99 14.43 27.22 42.11
C SER A 99 15.83 27.62 41.63
N LEU A 100 16.15 27.38 40.35
CA LEU A 100 17.41 27.78 39.73
C LEU A 100 17.52 29.30 39.63
N ARG A 101 16.44 29.99 39.22
CA ARG A 101 16.38 31.46 39.20
C ARG A 101 16.56 32.04 40.61
N ALA A 102 15.96 31.44 41.63
CA ALA A 102 16.15 31.86 43.02
C ALA A 102 17.59 31.63 43.53
N GLN A 103 18.25 30.54 43.10
CA GLN A 103 19.65 30.27 43.41
C GLN A 103 20.60 31.27 42.72
N VAL A 104 20.31 31.65 41.48
CA VAL A 104 21.06 32.67 40.74
C VAL A 104 20.81 34.08 41.29
N ALA A 105 19.65 34.33 41.91
CA ALA A 105 19.29 35.62 42.51
C ALA A 105 19.79 35.82 43.97
N GLY A 106 20.53 34.88 44.55
CA GLY A 106 21.13 35.01 45.90
C GLY A 106 22.47 35.80 45.93
N PRO A 107 22.85 36.33 47.09
CA PRO A 107 22.96 37.76 47.36
C PRO A 107 24.08 38.46 46.56
N ALA A 108 23.73 39.18 45.50
CA ALA A 108 24.54 40.28 44.98
C ALA A 108 24.16 41.56 45.73
N LEU A 109 24.75 41.76 46.92
CA LEU A 109 24.76 43.07 47.58
C LEU A 109 25.86 43.95 46.95
N GLY A 110 25.42 44.99 46.24
CA GLY A 110 26.15 46.26 46.09
C GLY A 110 26.82 46.51 44.74
N LEU A 111 26.18 47.27 43.87
CA LEU A 111 26.58 48.64 43.50
C LEU A 111 25.54 49.26 42.53
N ALA A 112 25.27 50.54 42.73
CA ALA A 112 24.21 51.34 42.13
C ALA A 112 24.39 51.66 40.63
N ALA A 113 23.30 51.83 39.88
CA ALA A 113 22.77 53.15 39.48
C ALA A 113 21.79 53.11 38.28
N ALA A 114 20.77 53.97 38.36
CA ALA A 114 20.08 54.70 37.29
C ALA A 114 18.81 54.12 36.59
N SER A 115 17.67 54.58 37.12
CA SER A 115 16.55 55.26 36.44
C SER A 115 15.37 54.51 35.80
N PRO A 116 14.16 55.14 35.79
CA PRO A 116 12.86 54.48 35.88
C PRO A 116 11.97 54.71 34.65
N VAL A 117 11.34 53.65 34.10
CA VAL A 117 10.26 53.81 33.08
C VAL A 117 9.05 52.90 33.31
N MET A 118 9.10 51.89 34.19
CA MET A 118 7.98 50.96 34.38
C MET A 118 7.26 51.17 35.71
N ALA A 119 6.73 52.38 35.93
CA ALA A 119 5.89 52.68 37.09
C ALA A 119 4.87 53.80 36.80
N ALA A 120 4.10 53.64 35.74
CA ALA A 120 2.80 54.28 35.56
C ALA A 120 2.12 53.58 34.40
N LEU A 121 1.04 52.83 34.68
CA LEU A 121 -0.13 52.57 33.82
C LEU A 121 -0.83 51.25 34.23
N GLU A 122 -1.11 51.10 35.53
CA GLU A 122 -2.29 50.35 35.96
C GLU A 122 -3.19 51.31 36.73
N GLY A 123 -4.34 51.64 36.16
CA GLY A 123 -5.41 52.35 36.86
C GLY A 123 -6.12 53.44 36.05
N ASN A 124 -7.19 53.04 35.38
CA ASN A 124 -8.47 53.77 35.29
C ASN A 124 -8.54 55.03 34.40
N GLU A 125 -9.22 54.94 33.25
CA GLU A 125 -10.49 55.65 32.98
C GLU A 125 -10.97 55.43 31.54
N ALA A 126 -12.28 55.24 31.42
CA ALA A 126 -13.00 55.14 30.15
C ALA A 126 -12.85 56.43 29.34
N LEU A 127 -12.42 56.31 28.08
CA LEU A 127 -12.53 57.37 27.08
C LEU A 127 -13.21 56.85 25.82
N ASP A 128 -14.45 57.30 25.72
CA ASP A 128 -15.39 57.36 24.61
C ASP A 128 -14.70 57.75 23.29
N LEU A 129 -14.90 56.96 22.22
CA LEU A 129 -14.55 57.34 20.85
C LEU A 129 -15.83 57.27 20.00
N PRO A 130 -16.17 58.33 19.23
CA PRO A 130 -17.47 58.45 18.60
C PRO A 130 -17.55 57.70 17.26
N ASP A 131 -18.76 57.24 16.96
CA ASP A 131 -19.24 56.82 15.64
C ASP A 131 -19.08 57.97 14.62
N GLU A 132 -18.29 57.76 13.57
CA GLU A 132 -18.46 58.47 12.29
C GLU A 132 -17.96 57.58 11.14
N ALA A 133 -18.91 56.98 10.44
CA ALA A 133 -18.72 56.46 9.10
C ALA A 133 -18.65 57.64 8.10
N ILE A 134 -17.89 57.48 7.00
CA ILE A 134 -18.16 57.88 5.59
C ILE A 134 -16.94 58.43 4.81
N PHE A 135 -16.60 57.66 3.75
CA PHE A 135 -16.08 58.01 2.41
C PHE A 135 -14.59 58.29 2.14
N ILE A 136 -14.03 57.46 1.24
CA ILE A 136 -13.07 57.80 0.16
C ILE A 136 -13.17 56.67 -0.89
N ASP A 137 -13.04 56.81 -2.21
CA ASP A 137 -13.50 57.76 -3.23
C ASP A 137 -13.43 56.95 -4.54
N GLU A 138 -14.48 57.04 -5.36
CA GLU A 138 -14.66 56.27 -6.58
C GLU A 138 -14.05 57.04 -7.76
N ALA A 139 -12.71 57.00 -7.88
CA ALA A 139 -12.02 57.68 -8.98
C ALA A 139 -10.58 57.16 -9.23
N VAL A 140 -10.37 55.85 -9.39
CA VAL A 140 -9.18 55.31 -10.10
C VAL A 140 -9.57 54.03 -10.87
N ILE A 141 -10.46 54.17 -11.86
CA ILE A 141 -10.57 53.24 -12.99
C ILE A 141 -10.58 54.12 -14.24
N GLY A 142 -9.51 54.05 -15.02
CA GLY A 142 -9.37 54.73 -16.31
C GLY A 142 -7.97 54.51 -16.85
N ASP A 143 -7.87 54.07 -18.11
CA ASP A 143 -6.69 53.56 -18.83
C ASP A 143 -6.15 52.23 -18.28
N LEU A 144 -6.26 51.08 -18.96
CA LEU A 144 -6.06 50.85 -20.40
C LEU A 144 -6.99 49.73 -20.88
N ALA A 145 -7.96 50.08 -21.71
CA ALA A 145 -8.59 49.19 -22.66
C ALA A 145 -8.23 49.73 -24.05
N GLU A 146 -7.43 48.98 -24.79
CA GLU A 146 -7.29 48.94 -26.25
C GLU A 146 -5.86 48.48 -26.60
N GLU A 147 -5.67 47.17 -26.78
CA GLU A 147 -4.83 46.59 -27.83
C GLU A 147 -5.08 45.07 -27.87
N ASP A 148 -6.32 44.72 -28.21
CA ASP A 148 -6.67 43.38 -28.70
C ASP A 148 -6.50 43.37 -30.22
N THR A 149 -5.24 43.39 -30.69
CA THR A 149 -4.85 43.06 -32.07
C THR A 149 -3.42 42.53 -32.08
N ASN A 150 -3.18 41.35 -31.52
CA ASN A 150 -2.11 40.45 -31.95
C ASN A 150 -2.32 38.99 -31.51
N LEU A 151 -3.59 38.57 -31.42
CA LEU A 151 -4.03 37.20 -31.19
C LEU A 151 -3.93 36.32 -32.45
N GLU A 152 -2.83 36.47 -33.20
CA GLU A 152 -2.51 35.62 -34.34
C GLU A 152 -0.99 35.50 -34.59
N ARG A 153 -0.17 35.46 -33.53
CA ARG A 153 1.25 35.02 -33.64
C ARG A 153 1.96 34.73 -32.31
N LEU A 154 1.48 33.82 -31.48
CA LEU A 154 2.34 33.13 -30.50
C LEU A 154 1.91 31.67 -30.43
N VAL A 155 2.44 30.93 -31.41
CA VAL A 155 2.51 29.48 -31.44
C VAL A 155 3.34 29.02 -30.23
N PHE A 156 2.94 27.89 -29.65
CA PHE A 156 3.71 27.06 -28.73
C PHE A 156 5.21 27.11 -29.04
N ASP A 157 6.01 27.66 -28.13
CA ASP A 157 7.46 27.49 -28.09
C ASP A 157 7.91 27.68 -26.63
N ASP A 158 7.83 26.62 -25.83
CA ASP A 158 8.71 26.46 -24.66
C ASP A 158 8.87 24.99 -24.22
N PHE A 159 8.90 24.07 -25.20
CA PHE A 159 9.33 22.69 -24.98
C PHE A 159 10.45 22.38 -25.98
N ASP A 160 11.58 21.95 -25.44
CA ASP A 160 12.76 21.40 -26.15
C ASP A 160 13.54 22.36 -27.06
N GLN A 161 14.60 22.98 -26.50
CA GLN A 161 15.75 23.41 -27.31
C GLN A 161 16.91 22.42 -27.11
N ALA A 162 16.72 21.18 -27.58
CA ALA A 162 17.85 20.33 -27.94
C ALA A 162 18.54 20.97 -29.15
N ARG A 163 19.85 21.23 -29.06
CA ARG A 163 20.59 21.84 -30.18
C ARG A 163 20.79 20.81 -31.29
N ASP A 164 20.29 21.14 -32.47
CA ASP A 164 20.41 20.34 -33.67
C ASP A 164 21.85 20.33 -34.18
N PHE A 165 22.27 19.23 -34.82
CA PHE A 165 23.63 19.00 -35.32
C PHE A 165 24.07 20.02 -36.39
N GLY A 166 23.13 20.79 -36.96
CA GLY A 166 23.41 21.87 -37.91
C GLY A 166 24.39 22.94 -37.41
N GLU A 167 24.58 23.09 -36.09
CA GLU A 167 25.57 24.03 -35.53
C GLU A 167 27.02 23.51 -35.60
N LEU A 168 27.24 22.21 -35.85
CA LEU A 168 28.57 21.60 -35.97
C LEU A 168 29.20 21.71 -37.37
N GLY A 169 28.51 22.38 -38.31
CA GLY A 169 29.09 22.97 -39.52
C GLY A 169 29.56 22.04 -40.65
N ASP A 170 29.78 20.75 -40.40
CA ASP A 170 30.37 19.82 -41.37
C ASP A 170 29.78 18.40 -41.31
N ILE A 171 28.66 18.19 -40.61
CA ILE A 171 28.01 16.88 -40.56
C ILE A 171 27.18 16.65 -41.82
N ASP A 172 27.39 15.53 -42.51
CA ASP A 172 26.53 15.14 -43.63
C ASP A 172 25.25 14.45 -43.15
N ASP A 173 24.21 14.48 -43.98
CA ASP A 173 22.88 13.95 -43.62
C ASP A 173 22.94 12.44 -43.27
N ASP A 174 23.81 11.69 -43.95
CA ASP A 174 24.03 10.26 -43.72
C ASP A 174 24.65 9.99 -42.33
N LEU A 175 25.59 10.83 -41.89
CA LEU A 175 26.20 10.73 -40.56
C LEU A 175 25.25 11.21 -39.46
N ALA A 176 24.45 12.26 -39.72
CA ALA A 176 23.42 12.70 -38.79
C ALA A 176 22.36 11.60 -38.56
N GLU A 177 21.94 10.91 -39.62
CA GLU A 177 21.04 9.76 -39.51
C GLU A 177 21.66 8.60 -38.72
N ARG A 178 22.97 8.33 -38.89
CA ARG A 178 23.68 7.32 -38.11
C ARG A 178 23.78 7.67 -36.62
N PHE A 179 23.96 8.94 -36.27
CA PHE A 179 23.91 9.38 -34.87
C PHE A 179 22.50 9.23 -34.28
N HIS A 180 21.46 9.62 -35.03
CA HIS A 180 20.08 9.45 -34.61
C HIS A 180 19.73 7.97 -34.36
N LEU A 181 20.12 7.07 -35.27
CA LEU A 181 19.94 5.61 -35.10
C LEU A 181 20.74 5.04 -33.92
N ALA A 182 21.83 5.70 -33.53
CA ALA A 182 22.61 5.35 -32.34
C ALA A 182 22.04 5.97 -31.04
N GLY A 183 20.91 6.69 -31.12
CA GLY A 183 20.25 7.35 -29.98
C GLY A 183 20.94 8.64 -29.55
N VAL A 184 21.71 9.26 -30.44
CA VAL A 184 22.36 10.56 -30.24
C VAL A 184 21.63 11.57 -31.13
N ASP A 185 20.76 12.37 -30.50
CA ASP A 185 19.78 13.21 -31.20
C ASP A 185 20.07 14.71 -31.09
N SER A 186 21.14 15.09 -30.37
CA SER A 186 21.53 16.48 -30.15
C SER A 186 23.04 16.64 -29.92
N ILE A 187 23.54 17.87 -30.07
CA ILE A 187 24.92 18.25 -29.75
C ILE A 187 25.27 17.93 -28.29
N ASP A 188 24.34 18.17 -27.36
CA ASP A 188 24.52 17.87 -25.94
C ASP A 188 24.70 16.36 -25.69
N THR A 189 23.88 15.53 -26.34
CA THR A 189 24.01 14.06 -26.25
C THR A 189 25.27 13.53 -26.93
N LEU A 190 25.72 14.18 -28.02
CA LEU A 190 26.96 13.81 -28.71
C LEU A 190 28.19 14.13 -27.88
N ALA A 191 28.22 15.29 -27.21
CA ALA A 191 29.30 15.67 -26.31
C ALA A 191 29.42 14.75 -25.08
N ALA A 192 28.32 14.12 -24.66
CA ALA A 192 28.27 13.20 -23.52
C ALA A 192 28.44 11.71 -23.91
N ALA A 193 28.56 11.39 -25.21
CA ALA A 193 28.60 10.02 -25.69
C ALA A 193 29.93 9.32 -25.38
N ASP A 194 29.88 7.99 -25.15
CA ASP A 194 31.09 7.19 -25.04
C ASP A 194 31.68 6.91 -26.45
N PRO A 195 32.96 7.23 -26.70
CA PRO A 195 33.56 7.10 -28.03
C PRO A 195 33.65 5.66 -28.53
N THR A 196 33.76 4.68 -27.61
CA THR A 196 33.84 3.25 -27.98
C THR A 196 32.46 2.74 -28.40
N ILE A 197 31.42 3.13 -27.67
CA ILE A 197 30.04 2.74 -27.98
C ILE A 197 29.56 3.42 -29.26
N LEU A 198 29.85 4.70 -29.43
CA LEU A 198 29.40 5.48 -30.58
C LEU A 198 30.11 5.04 -31.87
N SER A 199 31.41 4.71 -31.82
CA SER A 199 32.15 4.17 -32.96
C SER A 199 31.56 2.84 -33.46
N VAL A 200 31.16 1.95 -32.54
CA VAL A 200 30.52 0.67 -32.89
C VAL A 200 29.12 0.87 -33.45
N ALA A 201 28.31 1.73 -32.82
CA ALA A 201 26.92 1.95 -33.22
C ALA A 201 26.80 2.66 -34.57
N THR A 202 27.66 3.64 -34.82
CA THR A 202 27.65 4.39 -36.08
C THR A 202 28.45 3.67 -37.15
N GLY A 203 29.51 2.92 -36.81
CA GLY A 203 30.46 2.34 -37.75
C GLY A 203 31.56 3.31 -38.20
N LEU A 204 31.78 4.40 -37.46
CA LEU A 204 32.89 5.33 -37.67
C LEU A 204 34.19 4.78 -37.07
N GLU A 205 35.33 5.20 -37.62
CA GLU A 205 36.62 4.97 -36.95
C GLU A 205 36.67 5.72 -35.61
N ARG A 206 37.39 5.16 -34.63
CA ARG A 206 37.42 5.70 -33.26
C ARG A 206 37.91 7.15 -33.21
N ASP A 207 38.95 7.44 -33.99
CA ASP A 207 39.58 8.77 -34.03
C ASP A 207 38.63 9.82 -34.64
N GLU A 208 37.81 9.43 -35.62
CA GLU A 208 36.75 10.30 -36.17
C GLU A 208 35.63 10.53 -35.15
N THR A 209 35.24 9.48 -34.43
CA THR A 209 34.21 9.56 -33.38
C THR A 209 34.64 10.51 -32.26
N GLU A 210 35.88 10.37 -31.77
CA GLU A 210 36.46 11.25 -30.75
C GLU A 210 36.53 12.71 -31.25
N SER A 211 36.90 12.92 -32.52
CA SER A 211 36.91 14.28 -33.09
C SER A 211 35.52 14.91 -33.16
N TRP A 212 34.45 14.15 -33.38
CA TRP A 212 33.08 14.68 -33.39
C TRP A 212 32.56 15.00 -31.99
N ILE A 213 32.90 14.16 -31.00
CA ILE A 213 32.60 14.40 -29.58
C ILE A 213 33.31 15.68 -29.10
N ASP A 214 34.59 15.86 -29.45
CA ASP A 214 35.36 17.05 -29.08
C ASP A 214 34.81 18.34 -29.72
N ARG A 215 34.36 18.27 -30.98
CA ARG A 215 33.68 19.42 -31.63
C ARG A 215 32.35 19.73 -30.96
N ALA A 216 31.57 18.71 -30.60
CA ALA A 216 30.32 18.88 -29.86
C ALA A 216 30.57 19.54 -28.49
N ALA A 217 31.58 19.06 -27.75
CA ALA A 217 31.99 19.65 -26.48
C ALA A 217 32.49 21.10 -26.62
N ALA A 218 33.19 21.42 -27.71
CA ALA A 218 33.66 22.78 -28.00
C ALA A 218 32.55 23.74 -28.46
N ALA A 219 31.46 23.22 -29.03
CA ALA A 219 30.28 23.99 -29.43
C ALA A 219 29.38 24.35 -28.22
N LEU A 220 29.54 23.66 -27.09
CA LEU A 220 28.85 24.00 -25.86
C LEU A 220 29.48 25.25 -25.20
N PRO A 221 28.66 26.21 -24.70
CA PRO A 221 29.18 27.39 -24.04
C PRO A 221 29.96 26.99 -22.77
N SER A 222 31.22 27.37 -22.71
CA SER A 222 32.05 27.19 -21.51
C SER A 222 31.49 28.05 -20.37
N ILE A 223 30.92 27.40 -19.34
CA ILE A 223 30.51 28.09 -18.12
C ILE A 223 31.77 28.38 -17.31
N GLU A 224 32.37 29.54 -17.56
CA GLU A 224 33.38 30.11 -16.66
C GLU A 224 32.71 30.52 -15.34
N THR A 225 33.21 29.95 -14.24
CA THR A 225 32.92 30.33 -12.87
C THR A 225 32.98 31.85 -12.68
N THR A 226 31.80 32.47 -12.56
CA THR A 226 31.67 33.82 -12.01
C THR A 226 30.76 33.76 -10.78
N ALA A 227 31.33 34.17 -9.66
CA ALA A 227 30.67 34.28 -8.38
C ALA A 227 29.56 35.35 -8.38
N ALA A 228 28.50 35.04 -7.62
CA ALA A 228 27.55 35.95 -6.96
C ALA A 228 26.69 36.88 -7.84
N ALA A 229 25.49 36.39 -8.19
CA ALA A 229 24.26 37.16 -8.30
C ALA A 229 23.16 36.40 -7.50
N PRO A 230 22.21 37.09 -6.84
CA PRO A 230 21.36 36.50 -5.81
C PRO A 230 20.43 35.43 -6.40
N ALA A 231 20.30 34.31 -5.67
CA ALA A 231 19.45 33.20 -6.04
C ALA A 231 18.02 33.67 -6.33
N ALA A 232 17.55 33.48 -7.57
CA ALA A 232 16.12 33.48 -7.85
C ALA A 232 15.46 32.43 -6.95
N ALA A 233 14.37 32.81 -6.29
CA ALA A 233 13.67 31.94 -5.35
C ALA A 233 13.33 30.60 -6.02
N PRO A 234 13.52 29.47 -5.31
CA PRO A 234 13.25 28.15 -5.87
C PRO A 234 11.77 28.05 -6.23
N ARG A 235 11.46 27.72 -7.49
CA ARG A 235 10.10 27.39 -7.93
C ARG A 235 9.93 25.87 -7.88
N ASP A 236 8.90 25.39 -7.18
CA ASP A 236 8.52 23.97 -7.16
C ASP A 236 7.24 23.74 -7.95
N ASP A 237 7.10 22.54 -8.49
CA ASP A 237 5.86 22.08 -9.11
C ASP A 237 4.84 21.68 -8.04
N LEU A 238 3.96 22.63 -7.68
CA LEU A 238 2.89 22.43 -6.70
C LEU A 238 1.85 21.39 -7.13
N VAL A 239 1.79 21.01 -8.42
CA VAL A 239 0.87 19.96 -8.90
C VAL A 239 1.24 18.57 -8.33
N ARG A 240 2.47 18.42 -7.81
CA ARG A 240 2.91 17.20 -7.10
C ARG A 240 2.19 16.98 -5.76
N VAL A 241 1.53 18.01 -5.22
CA VAL A 241 0.67 17.89 -4.03
C VAL A 241 -0.70 17.37 -4.47
N HIS A 242 -1.10 16.20 -3.98
CA HIS A 242 -2.37 15.58 -4.36
C HIS A 242 -3.56 16.48 -3.99
N GLY A 243 -4.36 16.83 -5.00
CA GLY A 243 -5.49 17.74 -4.89
C GLY A 243 -5.22 19.15 -5.44
N ILE A 244 -3.94 19.52 -5.66
CA ILE A 244 -3.57 20.76 -6.34
C ILE A 244 -3.45 20.48 -7.84
N GLY A 245 -4.47 20.88 -8.61
CA GLY A 245 -4.40 20.87 -10.08
C GLY A 245 -3.76 22.14 -10.64
N PRO A 246 -3.48 22.20 -11.96
CA PRO A 246 -2.84 23.35 -12.62
C PRO A 246 -3.54 24.69 -12.35
N LYS A 247 -4.88 24.67 -12.22
CA LYS A 247 -5.67 25.88 -11.88
C LYS A 247 -5.37 26.40 -10.48
N TYR A 248 -5.31 25.53 -9.48
CA TYR A 248 -4.99 25.96 -8.12
C TYR A 248 -3.52 26.32 -7.99
N ALA A 249 -2.63 25.60 -8.66
CA ALA A 249 -1.21 25.96 -8.73
C ALA A 249 -0.99 27.37 -9.31
N ALA A 250 -1.72 27.74 -10.36
CA ALA A 250 -1.66 29.08 -10.94
C ALA A 250 -2.16 30.17 -9.98
N VAL A 251 -3.28 29.94 -9.29
CA VAL A 251 -3.82 30.89 -8.29
C VAL A 251 -2.87 31.05 -7.10
N LEU A 252 -2.25 29.96 -6.64
CA LEU A 252 -1.24 30.00 -5.58
C LEU A 252 0.01 30.77 -6.03
N ALA A 253 0.45 30.57 -7.27
CA ALA A 253 1.58 31.29 -7.84
C ALA A 253 1.31 32.82 -7.96
N GLU A 254 0.09 33.21 -8.32
CA GLU A 254 -0.34 34.62 -8.33
C GLU A 254 -0.34 35.23 -6.91
N ALA A 255 -0.64 34.43 -5.89
CA ALA A 255 -0.52 34.80 -4.49
C ALA A 255 0.92 34.77 -3.94
N GLY A 256 1.92 34.47 -4.78
CA GLY A 256 3.33 34.41 -4.41
C GLY A 256 3.79 33.09 -3.78
N ILE A 257 2.94 32.07 -3.74
CA ILE A 257 3.28 30.73 -3.26
C ILE A 257 3.87 29.95 -4.45
N LEU A 258 5.19 29.91 -4.52
CA LEU A 258 5.92 29.37 -5.69
C LEU A 258 6.70 28.09 -5.37
N SER A 259 6.82 27.71 -4.09
CA SER A 259 7.57 26.54 -3.63
C SER A 259 6.79 25.68 -2.64
N PHE A 260 7.27 24.45 -2.39
CA PHE A 260 6.71 23.61 -1.33
C PHE A 260 6.91 24.22 0.06
N ASP A 261 8.00 24.97 0.25
CA ASP A 261 8.31 25.68 1.49
C ASP A 261 7.33 26.84 1.74
N ASP A 262 6.99 27.61 0.70
CA ASP A 262 5.98 28.69 0.79
C ASP A 262 4.61 28.12 1.14
N LEU A 263 4.23 27.01 0.48
CA LEU A 263 2.95 26.34 0.73
C LEU A 263 2.89 25.72 2.13
N ALA A 264 4.00 25.17 2.62
CA ALA A 264 4.11 24.61 3.97
C ALA A 264 4.02 25.67 5.09
N GLN A 265 4.42 26.91 4.80
CA GLN A 265 4.33 28.04 5.73
C GLN A 265 2.97 28.74 5.68
N THR A 266 2.13 28.44 4.69
CA THR A 266 0.80 29.01 4.54
C THR A 266 -0.20 28.24 5.40
N THR A 267 -1.07 28.94 6.12
CA THR A 267 -2.11 28.27 6.94
C THR A 267 -3.31 27.84 6.10
N PRO A 268 -4.07 26.81 6.52
CA PRO A 268 -5.33 26.42 5.86
C PRO A 268 -6.32 27.58 5.67
N ASP A 269 -6.36 28.53 6.61
CA ASP A 269 -7.23 29.71 6.52
C ASP A 269 -6.74 30.71 5.46
N GLN A 270 -5.43 30.95 5.37
CA GLN A 270 -4.85 31.77 4.31
C GLN A 270 -5.07 31.16 2.92
N LEU A 271 -4.94 29.82 2.80
CA LEU A 271 -5.25 29.11 1.55
C LEU A 271 -6.73 29.24 1.17
N ARG A 272 -7.63 29.24 2.16
CA ARG A 272 -9.06 29.46 1.93
C ARG A 272 -9.35 30.88 1.42
N ASP A 273 -8.65 31.88 1.95
CA ASP A 273 -8.79 33.28 1.53
C ASP A 273 -8.21 33.54 0.12
N ILE A 274 -7.17 32.81 -0.26
CA ILE A 274 -6.56 32.88 -1.61
C ILE A 274 -7.44 32.15 -2.64
N ILE A 275 -7.83 30.91 -2.34
CA ILE A 275 -8.52 30.02 -3.29
C ILE A 275 -10.03 30.33 -3.37
N LYS A 276 -10.61 30.90 -2.30
CA LYS A 276 -12.04 31.24 -2.17
C LYS A 276 -12.95 30.13 -2.71
N PRO A 277 -12.84 28.89 -2.18
CA PRO A 277 -13.64 27.79 -2.68
C PRO A 277 -15.13 28.07 -2.48
N SER A 278 -15.94 27.70 -3.47
CA SER A 278 -17.40 27.74 -3.34
C SER A 278 -17.88 26.76 -2.27
N VAL A 279 -19.08 27.00 -1.72
CA VAL A 279 -19.69 26.14 -0.68
C VAL A 279 -19.83 24.67 -1.11
N MET A 280 -19.83 24.39 -2.42
CA MET A 280 -19.92 23.05 -2.98
C MET A 280 -18.55 22.35 -3.14
N GLN A 281 -17.43 23.07 -3.00
CA GLN A 281 -16.08 22.55 -3.14
C GLN A 281 -15.50 22.18 -1.77
N GLN A 282 -15.45 20.89 -1.47
CA GLN A 282 -14.83 20.37 -0.24
C GLN A 282 -13.32 20.16 -0.45
N ILE A 283 -12.54 21.22 -0.30
CA ILE A 283 -11.07 21.17 -0.40
C ILE A 283 -10.47 20.93 1.00
N ASN A 284 -9.55 19.96 1.09
CA ASN A 284 -8.81 19.67 2.32
C ASN A 284 -7.43 20.37 2.31
N PHE A 285 -7.41 21.60 2.81
CA PHE A 285 -6.20 22.43 2.86
C PHE A 285 -5.14 21.88 3.84
N ASP A 286 -5.55 21.25 4.94
CA ASP A 286 -4.64 20.60 5.88
C ASP A 286 -3.82 19.49 5.20
N SER A 287 -4.45 18.74 4.28
CA SER A 287 -3.77 17.72 3.49
C SER A 287 -2.75 18.33 2.52
N TRP A 288 -3.04 19.50 1.94
CA TRP A 288 -2.11 20.18 1.03
C TRP A 288 -0.87 20.68 1.78
N VAL A 289 -1.05 21.31 2.94
CA VAL A 289 0.05 21.76 3.81
C VAL A 289 0.89 20.56 4.28
N GLY A 290 0.25 19.48 4.76
CA GLY A 290 0.97 18.30 5.22
C GLY A 290 1.79 17.60 4.13
N GLN A 291 1.27 17.53 2.91
CA GLN A 291 2.00 16.99 1.75
C GLN A 291 3.14 17.90 1.29
N ALA A 292 2.95 19.21 1.31
CA ALA A 292 4.00 20.19 1.01
C ALA A 292 5.16 20.10 2.00
N VAL A 293 4.89 19.95 3.30
CA VAL A 293 5.91 19.69 4.34
C VAL A 293 6.72 18.44 4.02
N ALA A 294 6.06 17.34 3.64
CA ALA A 294 6.75 16.10 3.29
C ALA A 294 7.67 16.27 2.06
N LEU A 295 7.19 16.95 1.02
CA LEU A 295 7.96 17.21 -0.20
C LEU A 295 9.13 18.18 0.05
N ALA A 296 8.91 19.25 0.81
CA ALA A 296 9.95 20.17 1.28
C ALA A 296 11.02 19.43 2.10
N HIS A 297 10.63 18.50 2.98
CA HIS A 297 11.56 17.68 3.75
C HIS A 297 12.44 16.78 2.86
N THR A 298 11.84 16.14 1.85
CA THR A 298 12.62 15.33 0.88
C THR A 298 13.59 16.17 0.06
N ARG A 299 13.24 17.42 -0.24
CA ARG A 299 14.13 18.39 -0.90
C ARG A 299 15.21 18.92 0.02
N SER A 300 14.91 19.19 1.30
CA SER A 300 15.90 19.59 2.29
C SER A 300 16.94 18.51 2.53
N ASN A 301 16.54 17.22 2.48
CA ASN A 301 17.48 16.09 2.43
C ASN A 301 18.34 16.06 1.14
N ARG A 302 17.99 16.83 0.10
CA ARG A 302 18.85 17.09 -1.07
C ARG A 302 19.62 18.41 -0.97
N ALA A 303 19.24 19.31 -0.06
CA ALA A 303 19.92 20.59 0.19
C ALA A 303 21.04 20.46 1.24
N GLY A 304 21.11 19.33 1.94
CA GLY A 304 22.23 18.88 2.76
C GLY A 304 22.56 17.41 2.45
N ASP A 305 23.57 16.86 3.12
CA ASP A 305 23.91 15.46 2.97
C ASP A 305 22.95 14.57 3.75
N ASP A 306 22.68 13.37 3.23
CA ASP A 306 21.90 12.37 3.93
C ASP A 306 22.73 11.73 5.05
N LEU A 307 22.69 12.33 6.24
CA LEU A 307 23.37 11.83 7.44
C LEU A 307 22.95 10.41 7.84
N THR A 308 21.83 9.88 7.32
CA THR A 308 21.42 8.49 7.59
C THR A 308 22.26 7.45 6.83
N GLN A 309 23.11 7.88 5.89
CA GLN A 309 24.10 7.02 5.24
C GLN A 309 25.25 6.62 6.17
N LEU A 310 25.40 7.29 7.32
CA LEU A 310 26.41 6.97 8.32
C LEU A 310 25.85 5.95 9.32
N GLU A 311 26.58 4.85 9.51
CA GLU A 311 26.16 3.74 10.36
C GLU A 311 25.99 4.22 11.81
N GLY A 312 24.81 3.97 12.37
CA GLY A 312 24.40 4.38 13.71
C GLY A 312 23.57 5.66 13.77
N ILE A 313 23.47 6.44 12.68
CA ILE A 313 22.61 7.64 12.63
C ILE A 313 21.25 7.27 12.01
N GLY A 314 20.24 7.12 12.86
CA GLY A 314 18.86 6.96 12.41
C GLY A 314 18.18 8.29 12.06
N PRO A 315 16.97 8.25 11.44
CA PRO A 315 16.24 9.45 11.01
C PRO A 315 15.94 10.43 12.15
N VAL A 316 15.72 9.92 13.38
CA VAL A 316 15.49 10.74 14.57
C VAL A 316 16.74 11.54 14.96
N TYR A 317 17.92 10.92 14.89
CA TYR A 317 19.18 11.61 15.22
C TYR A 317 19.58 12.57 14.11
N ALA A 318 19.41 12.18 12.85
CA ALA A 318 19.60 13.07 11.71
C ALA A 318 18.70 14.32 11.81
N ALA A 319 17.45 14.17 12.22
CA ALA A 319 16.55 15.31 12.44
C ALA A 319 17.04 16.26 13.55
N LYS A 320 17.41 15.72 14.72
CA LYS A 320 17.95 16.52 15.83
C LYS A 320 19.24 17.27 15.46
N LEU A 321 20.11 16.62 14.69
CA LEU A 321 21.36 17.22 14.20
C LEU A 321 21.04 18.40 13.25
N ARG A 322 20.10 18.20 12.33
CA ARG A 322 19.64 19.25 11.40
C ARG A 322 19.00 20.44 12.10
N GLU A 323 18.19 20.21 13.13
CA GLU A 323 17.61 21.29 13.96
C GLU A 323 18.67 22.18 14.62
N ARG A 324 19.89 21.65 14.81
CA ARG A 324 21.03 22.37 15.37
C ARG A 324 22.00 22.88 14.30
N GLY A 325 21.62 22.82 13.02
CA GLY A 325 22.40 23.35 11.90
C GLY A 325 23.43 22.37 11.33
N ILE A 326 23.48 21.12 11.78
CA ILE A 326 24.37 20.10 11.23
C ILE A 326 23.63 19.42 10.08
N THR A 327 23.88 19.87 8.86
CA THR A 327 23.12 19.46 7.66
C THR A 327 23.95 18.74 6.61
N THR A 328 25.28 18.80 6.69
CA THR A 328 26.21 18.12 5.77
C THR A 328 27.14 17.15 6.52
N PHE A 329 27.75 16.21 5.79
CA PHE A 329 28.83 15.36 6.32
C PHE A 329 30.00 16.20 6.81
N ALA A 330 30.27 17.33 6.16
CA ALA A 330 31.32 18.27 6.57
C ALA A 330 31.00 18.94 7.93
N ASP A 331 29.75 19.37 8.14
CA ASP A 331 29.32 19.95 9.43
C ASP A 331 29.47 18.93 10.56
N LEU A 332 29.04 17.69 10.31
CA LEU A 332 29.11 16.61 11.29
C LEU A 332 30.56 16.23 11.60
N ALA A 333 31.42 16.18 10.58
CA ALA A 333 32.85 15.90 10.72
C ALA A 333 33.62 16.99 11.50
N ALA A 334 33.13 18.22 11.46
CA ALA A 334 33.70 19.36 12.18
C ALA A 334 33.19 19.49 13.63
N THR A 335 32.17 18.71 14.01
CA THR A 335 31.57 18.74 15.35
C THR A 335 32.28 17.77 16.29
N ASP A 336 32.44 18.15 17.56
CA ASP A 336 33.05 17.28 18.58
C ASP A 336 32.04 16.37 19.30
N GLU A 337 32.52 15.30 19.93
CA GLU A 337 31.67 14.30 20.60
C GLU A 337 30.82 14.88 21.74
N ALA A 338 31.30 15.91 22.46
CA ALA A 338 30.56 16.49 23.57
C ALA A 338 29.34 17.25 23.05
N THR A 339 29.53 18.03 21.99
CA THR A 339 28.45 18.74 21.28
C THR A 339 27.45 17.75 20.68
N LEU A 340 27.90 16.68 20.02
CA LEU A 340 26.99 15.64 19.48
C LEU A 340 26.19 14.93 20.58
N SER A 341 26.82 14.65 21.71
CA SER A 341 26.15 14.04 22.86
C SER A 341 25.07 14.95 23.45
N GLU A 342 25.32 16.26 23.56
CA GLU A 342 24.36 17.25 24.03
C GLU A 342 23.15 17.36 23.08
N ILE A 343 23.40 17.42 21.77
CA ILE A 343 22.36 17.54 20.74
C ILE A 343 21.47 16.28 20.71
N VAL A 344 22.10 15.10 20.72
CA VAL A 344 21.39 13.83 20.61
C VAL A 344 20.62 13.51 21.89
N GLY A 345 21.22 13.79 23.06
CA GLY A 345 20.61 13.61 24.37
C GLY A 345 20.22 12.16 24.66
N ALA A 346 21.03 11.19 24.23
CA ALA A 346 20.71 9.77 24.41
C ALA A 346 20.87 9.32 25.88
N PRO A 347 19.99 8.44 26.39
CA PRO A 347 20.13 7.88 27.73
C PRO A 347 21.45 7.12 27.93
N ALA A 348 22.04 7.21 29.12
CA ALA A 348 23.38 6.63 29.41
C ALA A 348 23.50 5.10 29.17
N TRP A 349 22.38 4.36 29.16
CA TRP A 349 22.38 2.93 28.83
C TRP A 349 22.54 2.65 27.34
N ARG A 350 22.24 3.63 26.48
CA ARG A 350 22.42 3.56 25.03
C ARG A 350 23.82 4.10 24.70
N ARG A 351 24.79 3.20 24.62
CA ARG A 351 26.20 3.53 24.32
C ARG A 351 26.38 3.90 22.84
N ILE A 352 26.06 5.15 22.49
CA ILE A 352 26.32 5.70 21.15
C ILE A 352 27.81 6.03 21.03
N ASN A 353 28.42 5.65 19.89
CA ASN A 353 29.81 5.96 19.59
C ASN A 353 29.89 7.15 18.62
N TYR A 354 29.88 8.37 19.17
CA TYR A 354 29.95 9.60 18.38
C TYR A 354 31.26 9.73 17.58
N GLY A 355 32.38 9.17 18.09
CA GLY A 355 33.65 9.13 17.36
C GLY A 355 33.57 8.32 16.06
N GLU A 356 32.79 7.24 16.03
CA GLU A 356 32.53 6.46 14.81
C GLU A 356 31.64 7.23 13.82
N TRP A 357 30.73 8.09 14.29
CA TRP A 357 29.96 8.99 13.42
C TRP A 357 30.84 10.06 12.79
N ILE A 358 31.70 10.71 13.58
CA ILE A 358 32.63 11.73 13.09
C ILE A 358 33.60 11.14 12.06
N THR A 359 34.15 9.95 12.33
CA THR A 359 35.08 9.29 11.41
C THR A 359 34.41 8.93 10.07
N GLN A 360 33.18 8.42 10.10
CA GLN A 360 32.42 8.15 8.89
C GLN A 360 32.09 9.44 8.12
N ALA A 361 31.70 10.50 8.83
CA ALA A 361 31.39 11.80 8.24
C ALA A 361 32.63 12.43 7.55
N GLN A 362 33.82 12.28 8.13
CA GLN A 362 35.08 12.74 7.52
C GLN A 362 35.36 12.03 6.19
N LEU A 363 35.15 10.71 6.13
CA LEU A 363 35.34 9.93 4.90
C LEU A 363 34.29 10.28 3.84
N ALA A 364 33.03 10.45 4.26
CA ALA A 364 31.94 10.85 3.38
C ALA A 364 32.13 12.27 2.81
N ALA A 365 32.51 13.24 3.66
CA ALA A 365 32.82 14.60 3.25
C ALA A 365 34.05 14.69 2.33
N GLY A 366 35.02 13.78 2.53
CA GLY A 366 36.19 13.64 1.65
C GLY A 366 35.91 12.95 0.32
N GLY A 367 34.69 12.42 0.12
CA GLY A 367 34.30 11.68 -1.09
C GLY A 367 34.93 10.28 -1.20
N ASP A 368 35.56 9.77 -0.14
CA ASP A 368 36.23 8.46 -0.14
C ASP A 368 35.22 7.35 0.20
N ALA A 369 34.35 7.05 -0.78
CA ALA A 369 33.31 6.03 -0.65
C ALA A 369 33.88 4.63 -0.38
N ILE A 370 35.10 4.34 -0.84
CA ILE A 370 35.76 3.04 -0.64
C ILE A 370 36.20 2.89 0.81
N ALA A 371 36.91 3.88 1.35
CA ALA A 371 37.34 3.87 2.74
C ALA A 371 36.15 3.89 3.71
N LEU A 372 35.09 4.65 3.37
CA LEU A 372 33.83 4.66 4.13
C LEU A 372 33.22 3.26 4.19
N HIS A 373 33.11 2.57 3.05
CA HIS A 373 32.55 1.23 2.98
C HIS A 373 33.40 0.19 3.72
N GLU A 374 34.74 0.31 3.68
CA GLU A 374 35.64 -0.57 4.42
C GLU A 374 35.50 -0.36 5.95
N LEU A 375 35.39 0.90 6.38
CA LEU A 375 35.13 1.25 7.77
C LEU A 375 33.80 0.66 8.24
N GLN A 376 32.72 0.89 7.51
CA GLN A 376 31.39 0.33 7.80
C GLN A 376 31.43 -1.20 7.85
N SER A 377 32.08 -1.86 6.89
CA SER A 377 32.28 -3.32 6.90
C SER A 377 33.05 -3.82 8.14
N ARG A 378 33.93 -2.98 8.70
CA ARG A 378 34.66 -3.30 9.94
C ARG A 378 33.82 -3.04 11.19
N LEU A 379 33.01 -1.98 11.19
CA LEU A 379 32.05 -1.66 12.25
C LEU A 379 30.96 -2.74 12.33
N PHE A 380 30.40 -3.14 11.19
CA PHE A 380 29.46 -4.25 11.09
C PHE A 380 30.07 -5.56 11.61
N ARG A 381 31.31 -5.89 11.25
CA ARG A 381 32.03 -7.06 11.80
C ARG A 381 32.26 -6.99 13.31
N ARG A 382 32.35 -5.80 13.90
CA ARG A 382 32.44 -5.61 15.37
C ARG A 382 31.07 -5.64 16.05
N SER A 383 30.01 -5.19 15.37
CA SER A 383 28.64 -5.13 15.89
C SER A 383 27.86 -6.44 15.73
N GLY A 384 28.35 -7.36 14.88
CA GLY A 384 27.70 -8.65 14.60
C GLY A 384 26.59 -8.56 13.55
N ASP A 385 26.06 -9.72 13.16
CA ASP A 385 24.91 -9.82 12.25
C ASP A 385 23.60 -9.52 13.00
N ASN A 386 22.63 -8.93 12.29
CA ASN A 386 21.30 -8.68 12.84
C ASN A 386 20.47 -9.98 12.92
N LEU A 387 20.54 -10.65 14.06
CA LEU A 387 19.81 -11.90 14.30
C LEU A 387 18.29 -11.74 14.26
N ASN A 388 17.73 -10.53 14.42
CA ASN A 388 16.29 -10.30 14.24
C ASN A 388 15.80 -10.56 12.81
N LEU A 389 16.72 -10.70 11.84
CA LEU A 389 16.39 -11.07 10.47
C LEU A 389 16.03 -12.56 10.31
N ILE A 390 16.29 -13.38 11.34
CA ILE A 390 15.89 -14.78 11.37
C ILE A 390 14.39 -14.86 11.61
N ARG A 391 13.64 -15.53 10.73
CA ARG A 391 12.18 -15.66 10.88
C ARG A 391 11.80 -16.36 12.18
N GLY A 392 10.79 -15.79 12.85
CA GLY A 392 10.33 -16.27 14.16
C GLY A 392 11.22 -15.85 15.34
N MET A 393 12.38 -15.22 15.09
CA MET A 393 13.23 -14.67 16.14
C MET A 393 12.79 -13.26 16.51
N GLY A 394 12.29 -13.10 17.74
CA GLY A 394 11.92 -11.79 18.29
C GLY A 394 13.07 -11.07 18.98
N GLU A 395 12.90 -9.77 19.20
CA GLU A 395 13.90 -8.86 19.81
C GLU A 395 14.46 -9.38 21.13
N ARG A 396 13.61 -9.94 22.00
CA ARG A 396 14.04 -10.52 23.28
C ARG A 396 14.94 -11.75 23.10
N SER A 397 14.62 -12.61 22.14
CA SER A 397 15.41 -13.81 21.84
C SER A 397 16.75 -13.42 21.21
N ALA A 398 16.75 -12.48 20.25
CA ALA A 398 17.98 -11.97 19.66
C ALA A 398 18.89 -11.30 20.71
N THR A 399 18.32 -10.49 21.60
CA THR A 399 19.06 -9.84 22.70
C THR A 399 19.66 -10.86 23.65
N ALA A 400 18.91 -11.90 24.02
CA ALA A 400 19.39 -12.98 24.89
C ALA A 400 20.54 -13.78 24.25
N LEU A 401 20.45 -14.06 22.94
CA LEU A 401 21.51 -14.73 22.17
C LEU A 401 22.76 -13.85 22.07
N GLN A 402 22.59 -12.55 21.80
CA GLN A 402 23.69 -11.58 21.77
C GLN A 402 24.38 -11.47 23.14
N ALA A 403 23.61 -11.44 24.23
CA ALA A 403 24.15 -11.43 25.59
C ALA A 403 24.93 -12.72 25.93
N ALA A 404 24.59 -13.83 25.29
CA ALA A 404 25.32 -15.10 25.38
C ALA A 404 26.51 -15.21 24.42
N GLY A 405 26.82 -14.16 23.64
CA GLY A 405 27.94 -14.11 22.69
C GLY A 405 27.63 -14.64 21.29
N ILE A 406 26.39 -15.03 21.02
CA ILE A 406 25.93 -15.39 19.67
C ILE A 406 25.50 -14.08 19.00
N THR A 407 26.43 -13.45 18.28
CA THR A 407 26.21 -12.16 17.60
C THR A 407 26.29 -12.24 16.09
N THR A 408 26.51 -13.42 15.50
CA THR A 408 26.62 -13.61 14.04
C THR A 408 25.70 -14.74 13.57
N PHE A 409 25.29 -14.72 12.30
CA PHE A 409 24.56 -15.82 11.67
C PHE A 409 25.40 -17.10 11.66
N ALA A 410 26.72 -16.99 11.47
CA ALA A 410 27.64 -18.12 11.55
C ALA A 410 27.67 -18.73 12.97
N GLY A 411 27.79 -17.91 14.01
CA GLY A 411 27.77 -18.37 15.40
C GLY A 411 26.43 -19.00 15.80
N LEU A 412 25.32 -18.48 15.25
CA LEU A 412 24.00 -19.07 15.44
C LEU A 412 23.86 -20.42 14.71
N ALA A 413 24.41 -20.53 13.49
CA ALA A 413 24.40 -21.77 12.69
C ALA A 413 25.23 -22.91 13.30
N GLU A 414 26.26 -22.57 14.09
CA GLU A 414 27.10 -23.54 14.81
C GLU A 414 26.49 -24.00 16.15
N SER A 415 25.40 -23.36 16.58
CA SER A 415 24.72 -23.68 17.85
C SER A 415 23.80 -24.89 17.70
N THR A 416 23.52 -25.58 18.81
CA THR A 416 22.52 -26.67 18.85
C THR A 416 21.18 -26.21 19.41
N PRO A 417 20.05 -26.86 19.06
CA PRO A 417 18.75 -26.55 19.66
C PRO A 417 18.77 -26.56 21.19
N GLN A 418 19.50 -27.49 21.80
CA GLN A 418 19.64 -27.59 23.25
C GLN A 418 20.42 -26.41 23.84
N GLN A 419 21.46 -25.93 23.16
CA GLN A 419 22.23 -24.76 23.59
C GLN A 419 21.40 -23.48 23.53
N LEU A 420 20.66 -23.29 22.44
CA LEU A 420 19.79 -22.11 22.26
C LEU A 420 18.67 -22.10 23.31
N ASP A 421 18.07 -23.26 23.58
CA ASP A 421 17.02 -23.38 24.59
C ASP A 421 17.53 -23.09 26.00
N GLU A 422 18.73 -23.56 26.36
CA GLU A 422 19.35 -23.26 27.66
C GLU A 422 19.65 -21.76 27.82
N ILE A 423 20.21 -21.13 26.78
CA ILE A 423 20.51 -19.69 26.77
C ILE A 423 19.23 -18.87 26.97
N LEU A 424 18.18 -19.18 26.21
CA LEU A 424 16.93 -18.43 26.28
C LEU A 424 16.17 -18.67 27.59
N ARG A 425 16.14 -19.91 28.10
CA ARG A 425 15.58 -20.20 29.42
C ARG A 425 16.35 -19.49 30.53
N GLY A 426 17.67 -19.46 30.46
CA GLY A 426 18.54 -18.72 31.38
C GLY A 426 18.27 -17.21 31.37
N ALA A 427 17.92 -16.65 30.22
CA ALA A 427 17.54 -15.25 30.05
C ALA A 427 16.05 -14.96 30.38
N GLY A 428 15.28 -15.95 30.82
CA GLY A 428 13.85 -15.80 31.13
C GLY A 428 12.94 -15.70 29.91
N VAL A 429 13.45 -15.98 28.70
CA VAL A 429 12.67 -16.05 27.47
C VAL A 429 12.07 -17.45 27.37
N ARG A 430 10.73 -17.53 27.39
CA ARG A 430 9.98 -18.79 27.30
C ARG A 430 9.11 -18.80 26.04
N GLY A 431 9.17 -19.89 25.28
CA GLY A 431 8.36 -20.11 24.08
C GLY A 431 8.70 -21.46 23.43
N GLY A 432 7.75 -22.03 22.68
CA GLY A 432 7.99 -23.20 21.83
C GLY A 432 8.58 -22.74 20.49
N PHE A 433 9.87 -22.41 20.49
CA PHE A 433 10.55 -21.92 19.30
C PHE A 433 11.02 -23.09 18.41
N ASP A 434 10.97 -22.89 17.10
CA ASP A 434 11.57 -23.80 16.13
C ASP A 434 13.06 -23.45 15.96
N TYR A 435 13.88 -24.00 16.84
CA TYR A 435 15.32 -23.74 16.85
C TYR A 435 16.03 -24.29 15.61
N GLU A 436 15.55 -25.41 15.05
CA GLU A 436 16.11 -25.98 13.82
C GLU A 436 15.91 -25.01 12.65
N ALA A 437 14.71 -24.42 12.52
CA ALA A 437 14.45 -23.40 11.51
C ALA A 437 15.34 -22.16 11.68
N TRP A 438 15.63 -21.73 12.92
CA TRP A 438 16.55 -20.60 13.16
C TRP A 438 17.98 -20.91 12.74
N ILE A 439 18.47 -22.11 13.06
CA ILE A 439 19.82 -22.57 12.73
C ILE A 439 19.98 -22.69 11.20
N ASP A 440 19.01 -23.30 10.51
CA ASP A 440 19.05 -23.50 9.05
C ASP A 440 18.99 -22.16 8.28
N GLU A 441 18.15 -21.24 8.75
CA GLU A 441 18.06 -19.89 8.20
C GLU A 441 19.34 -19.09 8.46
N ALA A 442 19.93 -19.21 9.64
CA ALA A 442 21.21 -18.59 9.97
C ALA A 442 22.35 -19.14 9.10
N ALA A 443 22.41 -20.46 8.90
CA ALA A 443 23.39 -21.10 8.03
C ALA A 443 23.29 -20.60 6.58
N SER A 444 22.05 -20.43 6.10
CA SER A 444 21.78 -19.91 4.76
C SER A 444 22.24 -18.44 4.61
N ARG A 445 21.99 -17.60 5.62
CA ARG A 445 22.45 -16.20 5.64
C ARG A 445 23.97 -16.10 5.77
N ALA A 446 24.59 -16.91 6.62
CA ALA A 446 26.03 -16.98 6.79
C ALA A 446 26.74 -17.40 5.48
N ALA A 447 26.09 -18.26 4.68
CA ALA A 447 26.55 -18.65 3.35
C ALA A 447 26.28 -17.58 2.25
N GLY A 448 25.77 -16.40 2.61
CA GLY A 448 25.50 -15.31 1.67
C GLY A 448 24.27 -15.52 0.78
N LYS A 449 23.40 -16.50 1.10
CA LYS A 449 22.18 -16.76 0.32
C LYS A 449 21.12 -15.70 0.66
N ARG A 450 20.51 -15.10 -0.37
CA ARG A 450 19.34 -14.24 -0.19
C ARG A 450 18.16 -15.11 0.26
N ILE A 451 17.59 -14.80 1.42
CA ILE A 451 16.38 -15.46 1.91
C ILE A 451 15.18 -14.61 1.53
N PRO A 452 14.28 -15.10 0.66
CA PRO A 452 13.07 -14.36 0.31
C PRO A 452 12.19 -14.18 1.56
N ALA A 453 11.61 -12.98 1.70
CA ALA A 453 10.77 -12.59 2.84
C ALA A 453 9.59 -13.56 3.04
N THR A 454 9.05 -14.05 1.93
CA THR A 454 8.08 -15.13 1.88
C THR A 454 8.81 -16.42 1.56
N ARG A 455 8.58 -17.49 2.33
CA ARG A 455 8.99 -18.84 1.91
C ARG A 455 8.47 -19.01 0.48
N ALA A 456 9.35 -19.19 -0.51
CA ALA A 456 8.90 -19.57 -1.84
C ALA A 456 8.13 -20.88 -1.64
N ARG A 457 6.80 -20.78 -1.68
CA ARG A 457 5.91 -21.89 -1.36
C ARG A 457 6.06 -22.92 -2.46
N THR A 458 6.26 -24.17 -2.08
CA THR A 458 6.33 -25.27 -3.04
C THR A 458 5.02 -25.28 -3.82
N ILE A 459 5.09 -25.08 -5.14
CA ILE A 459 3.93 -25.23 -6.01
C ILE A 459 3.54 -26.70 -5.96
N GLN A 460 2.33 -26.98 -5.47
CA GLN A 460 1.77 -28.34 -5.43
C GLN A 460 0.74 -28.47 -6.55
N ILE A 461 1.05 -29.29 -7.55
CA ILE A 461 0.13 -29.61 -8.62
C ILE A 461 -0.74 -30.78 -8.16
N VAL A 462 -2.05 -30.61 -8.18
CA VAL A 462 -3.02 -31.64 -7.78
C VAL A 462 -4.06 -31.88 -8.89
N PRO A 463 -4.62 -33.10 -8.96
CA PRO A 463 -5.59 -33.45 -10.00
C PRO A 463 -6.98 -32.87 -9.77
N CYS A 464 -7.37 -32.62 -8.52
CA CYS A 464 -8.70 -32.11 -8.21
C CYS A 464 -8.74 -30.59 -8.15
N PRO A 465 -9.66 -29.94 -8.89
CA PRO A 465 -9.88 -28.51 -8.75
C PRO A 465 -10.58 -28.17 -7.43
N GLN A 466 -10.58 -26.89 -7.07
CA GLN A 466 -11.40 -26.31 -5.99
C GLN A 466 -12.59 -25.58 -6.59
N ASP A 467 -13.74 -25.66 -5.92
CA ASP A 467 -15.00 -25.01 -6.29
C ASP A 467 -14.85 -23.47 -6.32
N LEU A 468 -14.60 -22.92 -7.50
CA LEU A 468 -14.33 -21.49 -7.67
C LEU A 468 -15.59 -20.65 -7.49
N SER A 469 -16.79 -21.23 -7.55
CA SER A 469 -18.04 -20.54 -7.27
C SER A 469 -18.15 -20.06 -5.80
N ALA A 470 -17.34 -20.62 -4.91
CA ALA A 470 -17.21 -20.15 -3.53
C ALA A 470 -16.59 -18.74 -3.42
N VAL A 471 -15.88 -18.28 -4.46
CA VAL A 471 -15.28 -16.95 -4.51
C VAL A 471 -16.36 -15.90 -4.79
N SER A 472 -16.42 -14.86 -3.96
CA SER A 472 -17.41 -13.79 -4.14
C SER A 472 -17.26 -13.13 -5.51
N GLY A 473 -18.35 -13.09 -6.28
CA GLY A 473 -18.36 -12.54 -7.64
C GLY A 473 -18.07 -13.56 -8.75
N ILE A 474 -17.72 -14.81 -8.41
CA ILE A 474 -17.58 -15.91 -9.37
C ILE A 474 -18.84 -16.79 -9.31
N GLY A 475 -19.61 -16.79 -10.39
CA GLY A 475 -20.73 -17.72 -10.59
C GLY A 475 -20.34 -18.96 -11.40
N PRO A 476 -21.26 -19.92 -11.57
CA PRO A 476 -20.99 -21.19 -12.28
C PRO A 476 -20.46 -21.00 -13.72
N VAL A 477 -20.94 -19.98 -14.42
CA VAL A 477 -20.51 -19.65 -15.79
C VAL A 477 -19.05 -19.17 -15.82
N PHE A 478 -18.65 -18.36 -14.83
CA PHE A 478 -17.28 -17.88 -14.70
C PHE A 478 -16.35 -18.98 -14.23
N GLU A 479 -16.81 -19.84 -13.33
CA GLU A 479 -16.08 -21.04 -12.92
C GLU A 479 -15.78 -21.96 -14.12
N GLU A 480 -16.77 -22.28 -14.95
CA GLU A 480 -16.56 -23.13 -16.12
C GLU A 480 -15.52 -22.55 -17.08
N ARG A 481 -15.55 -21.22 -17.28
CA ARG A 481 -14.55 -20.50 -18.09
C ARG A 481 -13.16 -20.54 -17.47
N LEU A 482 -13.05 -20.38 -16.15
CA LEU A 482 -11.80 -20.47 -15.40
C LEU A 482 -11.20 -21.89 -15.52
N TYR A 483 -12.02 -22.93 -15.38
CA TYR A 483 -11.58 -24.30 -15.61
C TYR A 483 -11.15 -24.55 -17.06
N ALA A 484 -11.89 -24.03 -18.04
CA ALA A 484 -11.49 -24.12 -19.45
C ALA A 484 -10.14 -23.44 -19.72
N ALA A 485 -9.80 -22.40 -18.96
CA ALA A 485 -8.51 -21.72 -18.99
C ALA A 485 -7.40 -22.40 -18.16
N GLY A 486 -7.69 -23.55 -17.53
CA GLY A 486 -6.73 -24.28 -16.69
C GLY A 486 -6.56 -23.69 -15.28
N VAL A 487 -7.45 -22.81 -14.86
CA VAL A 487 -7.44 -22.19 -13.53
C VAL A 487 -8.41 -22.97 -12.65
N GLY A 488 -7.88 -23.79 -11.74
CA GLY A 488 -8.69 -24.69 -10.91
C GLY A 488 -8.41 -24.60 -9.41
N SER A 489 -7.75 -23.55 -8.93
CA SER A 489 -7.52 -23.35 -7.49
C SER A 489 -7.69 -21.90 -7.10
N TYR A 490 -8.05 -21.68 -5.83
CA TYR A 490 -8.20 -20.32 -5.27
C TYR A 490 -6.89 -19.53 -5.39
N TRP A 491 -5.76 -20.20 -5.11
CA TRP A 491 -4.43 -19.60 -5.25
C TRP A 491 -4.12 -19.22 -6.71
N ALA A 492 -4.42 -20.11 -7.68
CA ALA A 492 -4.17 -19.81 -9.08
C ALA A 492 -5.01 -18.65 -9.58
N LEU A 493 -6.27 -18.56 -9.16
CA LEU A 493 -7.18 -17.46 -9.47
C LEU A 493 -6.67 -16.13 -8.88
N ALA A 494 -6.25 -16.12 -7.63
CA ALA A 494 -5.76 -14.91 -6.95
C ALA A 494 -4.48 -14.33 -7.59
N GLU A 495 -3.64 -15.20 -8.16
CA GLU A 495 -2.36 -14.84 -8.80
C GLU A 495 -2.49 -14.46 -10.28
N LEU A 496 -3.69 -14.54 -10.87
CA LEU A 496 -3.90 -14.09 -12.26
C LEU A 496 -3.67 -12.57 -12.38
N SER A 497 -3.11 -12.15 -13.51
CA SER A 497 -3.09 -10.72 -13.86
C SER A 497 -4.50 -10.25 -14.16
N ASP A 498 -4.76 -8.96 -13.98
CA ASP A 498 -6.09 -8.39 -14.20
C ASP A 498 -6.50 -8.53 -15.68
N GLU A 499 -5.53 -8.42 -16.60
CA GLU A 499 -5.77 -8.64 -18.03
C GLU A 499 -6.15 -10.09 -18.33
N ALA A 500 -5.43 -11.05 -17.75
CA ALA A 500 -5.70 -12.48 -17.94
C ALA A 500 -7.06 -12.87 -17.34
N LEU A 501 -7.36 -12.40 -16.14
CA LEU A 501 -8.64 -12.66 -15.49
C LEU A 501 -9.80 -12.07 -16.30
N THR A 502 -9.68 -10.82 -16.76
CA THR A 502 -10.70 -10.19 -17.61
C THR A 502 -10.92 -10.96 -18.90
N ALA A 503 -9.84 -11.40 -19.56
CA ALA A 503 -9.91 -12.16 -20.80
C ALA A 503 -10.57 -13.54 -20.60
N ILE A 504 -10.28 -14.23 -19.50
CA ILE A 504 -10.86 -15.55 -19.19
C ILE A 504 -12.34 -15.41 -18.83
N LEU A 505 -12.69 -14.41 -18.01
CA LEU A 505 -14.07 -14.18 -17.62
C LEU A 505 -14.93 -13.70 -18.80
N ASP A 506 -14.33 -13.11 -19.84
CA ASP A 506 -15.02 -12.49 -20.98
C ASP A 506 -16.15 -11.57 -20.48
N ALA A 507 -15.79 -10.79 -19.44
CA ALA A 507 -16.66 -9.81 -18.82
C ALA A 507 -16.96 -8.71 -19.83
N GLN A 508 -18.24 -8.58 -20.19
CA GLN A 508 -18.66 -7.53 -21.12
C GLN A 508 -18.55 -6.17 -20.42
N SER A 509 -18.31 -5.10 -21.18
CA SER A 509 -18.07 -3.75 -20.65
C SER A 509 -19.19 -3.15 -19.78
N PHE A 510 -20.37 -3.78 -19.75
CA PHE A 510 -21.50 -3.39 -18.90
C PHE A 510 -21.62 -4.21 -17.60
N GLN A 511 -20.81 -5.26 -17.43
CA GLN A 511 -20.73 -6.02 -16.18
C GLN A 511 -19.67 -5.36 -15.32
N ASP A 512 -20.09 -4.68 -14.26
CA ASP A 512 -19.18 -4.08 -13.28
C ASP A 512 -18.61 -5.20 -12.38
N VAL A 513 -17.57 -5.88 -12.89
CA VAL A 513 -16.91 -6.98 -12.19
C VAL A 513 -15.74 -6.44 -11.39
N ASP A 514 -15.84 -6.49 -10.06
CA ASP A 514 -14.74 -6.10 -9.17
C ASP A 514 -13.68 -7.21 -9.11
N LEU A 515 -12.71 -7.11 -10.03
CA LEU A 515 -11.57 -8.05 -10.11
C LEU A 515 -10.72 -8.03 -8.83
N GLY A 516 -10.61 -6.87 -8.17
CA GLY A 516 -9.87 -6.72 -6.93
C GLY A 516 -10.51 -7.51 -5.79
N ALA A 517 -11.83 -7.40 -5.65
CA ALA A 517 -12.60 -8.17 -4.67
C ALA A 517 -12.56 -9.68 -4.93
N ILE A 518 -12.67 -10.10 -6.20
CA ILE A 518 -12.56 -11.52 -6.59
C ILE A 518 -11.19 -12.08 -6.19
N LYS A 519 -10.10 -11.39 -6.54
CA LYS A 519 -8.74 -11.84 -6.23
C LYS A 519 -8.46 -11.85 -4.73
N ALA A 520 -8.96 -10.84 -4.00
CA ALA A 520 -8.85 -10.80 -2.55
C ALA A 520 -9.62 -11.96 -1.88
N SER A 521 -10.86 -12.22 -2.32
CA SER A 521 -11.68 -13.33 -1.83
C SER A 521 -11.03 -14.70 -2.12
N ALA A 522 -10.49 -14.88 -3.32
CA ALA A 522 -9.75 -16.09 -3.69
C ALA A 522 -8.48 -16.27 -2.84
N MET A 523 -7.72 -15.21 -2.59
CA MET A 523 -6.54 -15.26 -1.72
C MET A 523 -6.90 -15.63 -0.28
N GLN A 524 -8.00 -15.09 0.25
CA GLN A 524 -8.50 -15.41 1.58
C GLN A 524 -8.92 -16.88 1.68
N LEU A 525 -9.73 -17.38 0.74
CA LEU A 525 -10.14 -18.79 0.69
C LEU A 525 -8.94 -19.72 0.56
N ALA A 526 -7.94 -19.34 -0.24
CA ALA A 526 -6.71 -20.13 -0.36
C ALA A 526 -5.98 -20.26 0.99
N ALA A 527 -5.98 -19.22 1.82
CA ALA A 527 -5.39 -19.24 3.14
C ALA A 527 -6.22 -20.02 4.16
N GLU A 528 -7.55 -19.88 4.14
CA GLU A 528 -8.47 -20.57 5.05
C GLU A 528 -8.46 -22.09 4.83
N THR A 529 -8.35 -22.54 3.57
CA THR A 529 -8.31 -23.96 3.24
C THR A 529 -6.89 -24.53 3.17
N ASP A 530 -5.87 -23.80 3.63
CA ASP A 530 -4.46 -24.18 3.56
C ASP A 530 -4.01 -24.65 2.15
N SER A 531 -4.51 -23.98 1.12
CA SER A 531 -4.28 -24.31 -0.30
C SER A 531 -3.36 -23.30 -1.01
N LEU A 532 -2.63 -22.50 -0.24
CA LEU A 532 -1.66 -21.55 -0.78
C LEU A 532 -0.53 -22.29 -1.54
N GLY A 533 -0.35 -21.97 -2.82
CA GLY A 533 0.60 -22.66 -3.70
C GLY A 533 0.03 -23.88 -4.42
N ARG A 534 -1.23 -24.24 -4.18
CA ARG A 534 -1.94 -25.29 -4.93
C ARG A 534 -2.19 -24.84 -6.37
N ARG A 535 -1.88 -25.70 -7.33
CA ARG A 535 -2.26 -25.57 -8.74
C ARG A 535 -2.99 -26.84 -9.19
N TRP A 536 -3.83 -26.69 -10.20
CA TRP A 536 -4.55 -27.80 -10.81
C TRP A 536 -3.82 -28.27 -12.08
N ASP A 537 -3.80 -29.57 -12.33
CA ASP A 537 -3.15 -30.15 -13.53
C ASP A 537 -4.00 -30.08 -14.80
N GLY A 538 -5.24 -29.57 -14.69
CA GLY A 538 -6.18 -29.45 -15.81
C GLY A 538 -7.01 -30.72 -16.06
N THR A 539 -6.89 -31.75 -15.23
CA THR A 539 -7.72 -32.97 -15.33
C THR A 539 -9.17 -32.62 -14.95
N PRO A 540 -10.14 -32.69 -15.89
CA PRO A 540 -11.53 -32.36 -15.58
C PRO A 540 -12.09 -33.29 -14.50
N PRO A 541 -12.79 -32.77 -13.48
CA PRO A 541 -13.45 -33.60 -12.49
C PRO A 541 -14.65 -34.34 -13.11
N ASP A 542 -15.08 -35.41 -12.45
CA ASP A 542 -16.27 -36.15 -12.82
C ASP A 542 -17.52 -35.53 -12.19
N ASP A 543 -18.57 -35.40 -13.01
CA ASP A 543 -19.88 -34.90 -12.61
C ASP A 543 -20.53 -35.81 -11.56
N PHE A 544 -20.53 -35.39 -10.30
CA PHE A 544 -21.06 -36.20 -9.22
C PHE A 544 -22.59 -36.18 -9.15
N ASP A 545 -23.32 -35.30 -9.84
CA ASP A 545 -24.79 -35.21 -9.79
C ASP A 545 -25.51 -36.52 -10.17
N ARG A 546 -24.80 -37.42 -10.85
CA ARG A 546 -25.28 -38.77 -11.17
C ARG A 546 -25.40 -39.69 -9.95
N LEU A 547 -24.83 -39.30 -8.82
CA LEU A 547 -24.84 -40.06 -7.58
C LEU A 547 -26.06 -39.65 -6.73
N PRO A 548 -26.94 -40.59 -6.39
CA PRO A 548 -28.20 -40.25 -5.75
C PRO A 548 -27.98 -39.63 -4.36
N GLY A 549 -28.49 -38.42 -4.17
CA GLY A 549 -28.43 -37.71 -2.89
C GLY A 549 -27.07 -37.08 -2.58
N ILE A 550 -26.12 -37.10 -3.52
CA ILE A 550 -24.99 -36.18 -3.48
C ILE A 550 -25.52 -34.80 -3.81
N GLY A 551 -25.10 -33.80 -3.05
CA GLY A 551 -25.42 -32.40 -3.33
C GLY A 551 -24.16 -31.58 -3.24
N GLU A 552 -24.23 -30.33 -3.70
CA GLU A 552 -23.09 -29.40 -3.82
C GLU A 552 -22.19 -29.35 -2.58
N VAL A 553 -22.80 -29.40 -1.38
CA VAL A 553 -22.04 -29.37 -0.11
C VAL A 553 -21.14 -30.58 0.07
N TYR A 554 -21.62 -31.78 -0.28
CA TYR A 554 -20.84 -33.01 -0.16
C TYR A 554 -19.84 -33.14 -1.29
N GLU A 555 -20.22 -32.76 -2.51
CA GLU A 555 -19.33 -32.71 -3.66
C GLU A 555 -18.11 -31.83 -3.38
N ARG A 556 -18.33 -30.59 -2.93
CA ARG A 556 -17.22 -29.68 -2.57
C ARG A 556 -16.27 -30.29 -1.54
N ARG A 557 -16.81 -30.88 -0.47
CA ARG A 557 -15.99 -31.54 0.57
C ARG A 557 -15.18 -32.71 0.02
N LEU A 558 -15.74 -33.45 -0.93
CA LEU A 558 -15.05 -34.55 -1.60
C LEU A 558 -13.91 -34.03 -2.49
N TYR A 559 -14.12 -32.95 -3.24
CA TYR A 559 -13.08 -32.35 -4.08
C TYR A 559 -11.94 -31.75 -3.24
N GLU A 560 -12.28 -31.10 -2.12
CA GLU A 560 -11.30 -30.62 -1.14
C GLU A 560 -10.47 -31.78 -0.56
N ALA A 561 -11.09 -32.94 -0.35
CA ALA A 561 -10.42 -34.15 0.11
C ALA A 561 -9.68 -34.92 -1.00
N GLY A 562 -9.68 -34.43 -2.24
CA GLY A 562 -9.00 -35.06 -3.38
C GLY A 562 -9.79 -36.17 -4.08
N ILE A 563 -11.10 -36.27 -3.85
CA ILE A 563 -12.00 -37.21 -4.50
C ILE A 563 -12.85 -36.46 -5.52
N CYS A 564 -12.35 -36.34 -6.75
CA CYS A 564 -13.01 -35.63 -7.85
C CYS A 564 -13.25 -36.52 -9.09
N THR A 565 -13.02 -37.83 -8.98
CA THR A 565 -13.29 -38.79 -10.07
C THR A 565 -14.09 -39.97 -9.54
N TYR A 566 -14.88 -40.63 -10.40
CA TYR A 566 -15.59 -41.85 -10.04
C TYR A 566 -14.62 -42.97 -9.63
N ALA A 567 -13.43 -43.01 -10.24
CA ALA A 567 -12.39 -43.97 -9.87
C ALA A 567 -11.87 -43.73 -8.44
N ALA A 568 -11.59 -42.47 -8.08
CA ALA A 568 -11.18 -42.11 -6.72
C ALA A 568 -12.29 -42.39 -5.70
N MET A 569 -13.56 -42.14 -6.07
CA MET A 569 -14.70 -42.45 -5.20
C MET A 569 -14.91 -43.95 -5.02
N ALA A 570 -14.79 -44.74 -6.09
CA ALA A 570 -14.89 -46.21 -6.02
C ALA A 570 -13.78 -46.84 -5.18
N ALA A 571 -12.61 -46.19 -5.08
CA ALA A 571 -11.49 -46.62 -4.26
C ALA A 571 -11.60 -46.18 -2.78
N ALA A 572 -12.53 -45.28 -2.44
CA ALA A 572 -12.72 -44.79 -1.07
C ALA A 572 -13.50 -45.80 -0.21
N THR A 573 -13.34 -45.71 1.11
CA THR A 573 -14.14 -46.51 2.05
C THR A 573 -15.34 -45.72 2.58
N PRO A 574 -16.44 -46.38 2.99
CA PRO A 574 -17.59 -45.71 3.57
C PRO A 574 -17.24 -44.85 4.80
N GLU A 575 -16.29 -45.30 5.61
CA GLU A 575 -15.81 -44.55 6.79
C GLU A 575 -15.07 -43.28 6.36
N ARG A 576 -14.21 -43.38 5.34
CA ARG A 576 -13.50 -42.22 4.80
C ARG A 576 -14.48 -41.20 4.20
N LEU A 577 -15.51 -41.66 3.48
CA LEU A 577 -16.56 -40.80 2.94
C LEU A 577 -17.38 -40.15 4.06
N ALA A 578 -17.68 -40.87 5.14
CA ALA A 578 -18.37 -40.33 6.30
C ALA A 578 -17.54 -39.24 7.01
N ASP A 579 -16.24 -39.46 7.18
CA ASP A 579 -15.31 -38.49 7.80
C ASP A 579 -15.18 -37.19 6.97
N ILE A 580 -15.20 -37.32 5.65
CA ILE A 580 -15.16 -36.17 4.71
C ILE A 580 -16.51 -35.46 4.68
N CYS A 581 -17.60 -36.20 4.46
CA CYS A 581 -18.93 -35.63 4.27
C CYS A 581 -19.50 -35.06 5.57
N ARG A 582 -19.15 -35.62 6.74
CA ARG A 582 -19.63 -35.22 8.07
C ARG A 582 -21.15 -35.00 8.11
N ALA A 583 -21.89 -35.92 7.51
CA ALA A 583 -23.33 -35.84 7.43
C ALA A 583 -23.98 -35.96 8.82
N PRO A 584 -25.03 -35.18 9.12
CA PRO A 584 -25.76 -35.31 10.38
C PRO A 584 -26.47 -36.67 10.44
N ALA A 585 -26.53 -37.28 11.63
CA ALA A 585 -27.03 -38.64 11.83
C ALA A 585 -28.46 -38.90 11.32
N MET A 586 -29.29 -37.86 11.14
CA MET A 586 -30.65 -37.96 10.60
C MET A 586 -30.73 -37.93 9.06
N ARG A 587 -29.64 -37.60 8.36
CA ARG A 587 -29.56 -37.53 6.89
C ARG A 587 -28.20 -38.03 6.38
N THR A 588 -27.82 -39.22 6.82
CA THR A 588 -26.60 -39.89 6.33
C THR A 588 -26.84 -40.41 4.90
N PRO A 589 -26.06 -39.98 3.91
CA PRO A 589 -26.11 -40.57 2.57
C PRO A 589 -25.72 -42.04 2.58
N ASP A 590 -26.22 -42.80 1.59
CA ASP A 590 -25.80 -44.18 1.38
C ASP A 590 -24.45 -44.21 0.66
N TYR A 591 -23.36 -44.14 1.44
CA TYR A 591 -22.00 -44.16 0.91
C TYR A 591 -21.67 -45.44 0.14
N LEU A 592 -22.28 -46.58 0.49
CA LEU A 592 -22.08 -47.84 -0.24
C LEU A 592 -22.72 -47.77 -1.63
N ALA A 593 -23.91 -47.17 -1.73
CA ALA A 593 -24.54 -46.91 -3.01
C ALA A 593 -23.71 -45.95 -3.87
N TRP A 594 -23.11 -44.90 -3.28
CA TRP A 594 -22.21 -44.00 -4.00
C TRP A 594 -20.99 -44.71 -4.56
N ILE A 595 -20.29 -45.51 -3.73
CA ILE A 595 -19.12 -46.30 -4.16
C ILE A 595 -19.49 -47.28 -5.29
N ALA A 596 -20.61 -48.00 -5.15
CA ALA A 596 -21.07 -48.95 -6.16
C ALA A 596 -21.44 -48.28 -7.49
N THR A 597 -22.12 -47.13 -7.43
CA THR A 597 -22.51 -46.37 -8.62
C THR A 597 -21.29 -45.75 -9.30
N ALA A 598 -20.36 -45.19 -8.53
CA ALA A 598 -19.10 -44.67 -9.05
C ALA A 598 -18.26 -45.78 -9.73
N ALA A 599 -18.21 -46.98 -9.16
CA ALA A 599 -17.52 -48.12 -9.78
C ALA A 599 -18.14 -48.50 -11.14
N GLN A 600 -19.47 -48.46 -11.28
CA GLN A 600 -20.16 -48.71 -12.55
C GLN A 600 -19.87 -47.61 -13.58
N LEU A 601 -19.92 -46.34 -13.17
CA LEU A 601 -19.65 -45.19 -14.04
C LEU A 601 -18.18 -45.14 -14.49
N ALA A 602 -17.25 -45.52 -13.62
CA ALA A 602 -15.84 -45.64 -13.95
C ALA A 602 -15.59 -46.77 -14.98
N ALA A 603 -16.27 -47.91 -14.84
CA ALA A 603 -16.15 -49.04 -15.76
C ALA A 603 -16.80 -48.79 -17.13
N GLY A 604 -17.89 -48.01 -17.18
CA GLY A 604 -18.60 -47.67 -18.42
C GLY A 604 -17.87 -46.67 -19.34
N ARG A 605 -16.71 -46.16 -18.93
CA ARG A 605 -15.86 -45.23 -19.69
C ARG A 605 -14.67 -45.90 -20.41
N SER A 606 -14.43 -47.18 -20.14
CA SER A 606 -13.33 -47.97 -20.71
C SER A 606 -13.67 -48.67 -22.04
N ASP A 607 -14.89 -48.48 -22.54
CA ASP A 607 -15.36 -48.88 -23.88
C ASP A 607 -15.55 -47.62 -24.75
#